data_AF-A0A2D4QWA3-F1
#
_entry.id   AF-A0A2D4QWA3-F1
#
_cell.length_a   1.000
_cell.length_b   1.000
_cell.length_c   1.000
_cell.angle_alpha   90.00
_cell.angle_beta   90.00
_cell.angle_gamma   90.00
#
_symmetry.space_group_name_H-M   'P 1'
#
loop_
_entity.id
_entity.type
_entity.pdbx_description
1 polymer ?
#
loop_
_entity_poly.entity_id
_entity_poly.type
_entity_poly.pdbx_seq_one_letter_code
_entity_poly.pdbx_strand_id
1 'polypeptide(L)' 'MSEETLTAAEIAQNYSAALDSVTLINALMDLSSRTEEETATVSRNVEHLQIMVAKTYWTSEDLDPLNDAVTRGGAA' A
#
# COMPACT_ATOMS: atom_id res chain seq x y z
N MET A 1 -11.07 -24.19 -1.10
CA MET A 1 -11.06 -22.79 -0.63
C MET A 1 -12.06 -22.09 -1.53
N SER A 2 -13.26 -21.81 -1.04
CA SER A 2 -14.27 -21.11 -1.83
C SER A 2 -13.71 -19.74 -2.18
N GLU A 3 -13.57 -19.44 -3.47
CA GLU A 3 -13.22 -18.10 -3.95
C GLU A 3 -14.42 -17.19 -3.65
N GLU A 4 -14.52 -16.71 -2.42
CA GLU A 4 -15.43 -15.63 -2.07
C GLU A 4 -14.99 -14.41 -2.88
N THR A 5 -15.69 -14.19 -3.98
CA THR A 5 -15.55 -12.98 -4.78
C THR A 5 -15.94 -11.82 -3.88
N LEU A 6 -14.96 -10.96 -3.54
CA LEU A 6 -15.22 -9.77 -2.74
C LEU A 6 -16.28 -8.92 -3.41
N THR A 7 -17.16 -8.32 -2.61
CA THR A 7 -18.09 -7.31 -3.08
C THR A 7 -17.34 -6.04 -3.47
N ALA A 8 -17.94 -5.22 -4.33
CA ALA A 8 -17.35 -3.93 -4.72
C ALA A 8 -17.07 -3.02 -3.51
N ALA A 9 -17.88 -3.10 -2.45
CA ALA A 9 -17.67 -2.32 -1.22
C ALA A 9 -16.43 -2.78 -0.44
N GLU A 10 -16.18 -4.10 -0.37
CA GLU A 10 -14.98 -4.64 0.28
C GLU A 10 -13.72 -4.35 -0.53
N ILE A 11 -13.80 -4.40 -1.87
CA ILE A 11 -12.69 -3.98 -2.75
C ILE A 11 -12.39 -2.49 -2.55
N ALA A 12 -13.40 -1.63 -2.52
CA ALA A 12 -13.23 -0.21 -2.26
C ALA A 12 -12.61 0.07 -0.87
N GLN A 13 -12.99 -0.71 0.15
CA GLN A 13 -12.40 -0.61 1.48
C GLN A 13 -10.91 -0.99 1.48
N ASN A 14 -10.56 -2.11 0.82
CA ASN A 14 -9.18 -2.55 0.64
C ASN A 14 -8.36 -1.51 -0.11
N TYR A 15 -8.93 -0.90 -1.15
CA TYR A 15 -8.27 0.16 -1.91
C TYR A 15 -8.02 1.39 -1.06
N SER A 16 -9.02 1.85 -0.31
CA SER A 16 -8.89 2.98 0.62
C SER A 16 -7.80 2.74 1.66
N ALA A 17 -7.76 1.55 2.26
CA ALA A 17 -6.73 1.19 3.24
C ALA A 17 -5.32 1.17 2.62
N ALA A 18 -5.19 0.76 1.35
CA ALA A 18 -3.92 0.84 0.64
C ALA A 18 -3.50 2.30 0.35
N LEU A 19 -4.45 3.18 0.02
CA LEU A 19 -4.16 4.62 -0.15
C LEU A 19 -3.72 5.30 1.17
N ASP A 20 -4.18 4.84 2.32
CA ASP A 20 -3.68 5.30 3.61
C ASP A 20 -2.20 4.92 3.79
N SER A 21 -1.81 3.70 3.40
CA SER A 21 -0.41 3.28 3.37
C SER A 21 0.43 4.11 2.41
N VAL A 22 -0.09 4.45 1.22
CA VAL A 22 0.57 5.36 0.26
C VAL A 22 0.85 6.72 0.90
N THR A 23 -0.16 7.30 1.56
CA THR A 23 -0.04 8.60 2.24
C THR A 23 1.01 8.56 3.34
N LEU A 24 1.02 7.51 4.16
CA LEU A 24 1.97 7.34 5.25
C LEU A 24 3.41 7.16 4.74
N ILE A 25 3.61 6.32 3.72
CA ILE A 25 4.93 6.14 3.09
C ILE A 25 5.44 7.49 2.56
N ASN A 26 4.62 8.21 1.79
CA ASN A 26 5.03 9.50 1.22
C ASN A 26 5.41 10.50 2.31
N ALA A 27 4.60 10.64 3.35
CA ALA A 27 4.87 11.56 4.46
C ALA A 27 6.18 11.21 5.20
N LEU A 28 6.44 9.93 5.46
CA LEU A 28 7.68 9.51 6.13
C LEU A 28 8.90 9.64 5.21
N MET A 29 8.74 9.40 3.90
CA MET A 29 9.80 9.55 2.91
C MET A 29 10.13 11.02 2.57
N ASP A 30 9.28 11.98 2.94
CA ASP A 30 9.56 13.41 2.85
C ASP A 30 10.37 13.94 4.04
N LEU A 31 10.51 13.16 5.12
CA LEU A 31 11.34 13.56 6.26
C LEU A 31 12.82 13.53 5.89
N SER A 32 13.57 14.53 6.36
CA SER A 32 15.03 14.59 6.17
C SER A 32 15.79 13.47 6.88
N SER A 33 15.18 12.90 7.92
CA SER A 33 15.69 11.76 8.68
C SER A 33 14.52 11.02 9.32
N ARG A 34 14.63 9.69 9.44
CA ARG A 34 13.64 8.82 10.08
C ARG A 34 14.30 8.09 11.26
N THR A 35 13.54 7.91 12.32
CA THR A 35 13.85 6.98 13.41
C THR A 35 13.78 5.52 12.91
N GLU A 36 14.26 4.60 13.73
CA GLU A 36 14.16 3.17 13.44
C GLU A 36 12.70 2.71 13.36
N GLU A 37 11.82 3.24 14.22
CA GLU A 37 10.38 2.94 14.21
C GLU A 37 9.68 3.48 12.95
N GLU A 38 10.02 4.70 12.52
CA GLU A 38 9.50 5.28 11.27
C GLU A 38 9.99 4.50 10.05
N THR A 39 11.26 4.08 10.05
CA THR A 39 11.83 3.24 8.99
C THR A 39 11.13 1.88 8.92
N ALA A 40 10.96 1.21 10.06
CA ALA A 40 10.20 -0.02 10.15
C ALA A 40 8.72 0.16 9.74
N THR A 41 8.15 1.34 10.00
CA THR A 41 6.79 1.68 9.56
C THR A 41 6.72 1.80 8.04
N VAL A 42 7.68 2.44 7.38
CA VAL A 42 7.76 2.44 5.91
C VAL A 42 7.85 1.01 5.38
N SER A 43 8.75 0.18 5.92
CA SER A 43 8.94 -1.20 5.45
C SER A 43 7.66 -2.04 5.54
N ARG A 44 6.93 -1.99 6.68
CA ARG A 44 5.66 -2.72 6.84
C ARG A 44 4.57 -2.25 5.87
N ASN A 45 4.50 -0.94 5.60
CA ASN A 45 3.53 -0.41 4.64
C ASN A 45 3.92 -0.77 3.19
N VAL A 46 5.21 -0.81 2.87
CA VAL A 46 5.69 -1.30 1.55
C VAL A 46 5.32 -2.77 1.37
N GLU A 47 5.55 -3.64 2.37
CA GLU A 47 5.11 -5.04 2.32
C GLU A 47 3.60 -5.18 2.14
N HIS A 48 2.82 -4.39 2.87
CA HIS A 48 1.36 -4.34 2.69
C HIS A 48 1.00 -4.01 1.24
N LEU A 49 1.57 -2.94 0.68
CA LEU A 49 1.27 -2.52 -0.69
C LEU A 49 1.71 -3.55 -1.72
N GLN A 50 2.86 -4.21 -1.54
CA GLN A 50 3.31 -5.32 -2.40
C GLN A 50 2.31 -6.48 -2.41
N ILE A 51 1.73 -6.82 -1.25
CA ILE A 51 0.66 -7.84 -1.16
C ILE A 51 -0.58 -7.36 -1.89
N MET A 52 -0.96 -6.09 -1.75
CA MET A 52 -2.17 -5.53 -2.35
C MET A 52 -2.08 -5.47 -3.87
N VAL A 53 -0.99 -4.97 -4.45
CA VAL A 53 -0.82 -4.92 -5.92
C VAL A 53 -0.76 -6.30 -6.56
N ALA A 54 -0.36 -7.34 -5.81
CA ALA A 54 -0.35 -8.73 -6.28
C ALA A 54 -1.73 -9.40 -6.25
N LYS A 55 -2.75 -8.78 -5.64
CA LYS A 55 -4.11 -9.33 -5.63
C LYS A 55 -4.73 -9.24 -7.02
N THR A 56 -5.51 -10.26 -7.39
CA THR A 56 -6.18 -10.35 -8.69
C THR A 56 -7.66 -9.98 -8.64
N TYR A 57 -8.18 -9.59 -7.47
CA TYR A 57 -9.59 -9.22 -7.28
C TYR A 57 -9.90 -7.76 -7.65
N TRP A 58 -8.89 -6.96 -8.00
CA TRP A 58 -9.08 -5.57 -8.42
C TRP A 58 -9.92 -5.47 -9.68
N THR A 59 -10.62 -4.36 -9.82
CA THR A 59 -11.55 -4.15 -10.94
C THR A 59 -11.11 -2.98 -11.80
N SER A 60 -11.36 -1.76 -11.34
CA SER A 60 -11.17 -0.51 -12.06
C SER A 60 -10.35 0.51 -11.28
N GLU A 61 -9.92 0.12 -10.08
CA GLU A 61 -9.06 0.91 -9.22
C GLU A 61 -7.69 1.14 -9.86
N ASP A 62 -7.18 2.36 -9.75
CA ASP A 62 -5.84 2.72 -10.21
C ASP A 62 -4.80 2.25 -9.19
N LEU A 63 -3.95 1.30 -9.59
CA LEU A 63 -2.91 0.74 -8.72
C LEU A 63 -1.57 1.45 -8.87
N ASP A 64 -1.43 2.42 -9.79
CA ASP A 64 -0.19 3.16 -10.01
C ASP A 64 0.30 3.88 -8.73
N PRO A 65 -0.57 4.56 -7.94
CA PRO A 65 -0.14 5.18 -6.68
C PRO A 65 0.44 4.18 -5.67
N LEU A 66 -0.04 2.93 -5.66
CA LEU A 66 0.46 1.89 -4.77
C LEU A 66 1.84 1.42 -5.23
N ASN A 67 2.02 1.19 -6.54
CA ASN A 67 3.31 0.80 -7.12
C ASN A 67 4.38 1.90 -6.96
N ASP A 68 3.99 3.16 -7.11
CA ASP A 68 4.87 4.30 -6.91
C ASP A 68 5.33 4.38 -5.44
N ALA A 69 4.42 4.20 -4.49
CA ALA A 69 4.76 4.17 -3.06
C ALA A 69 5.66 2.98 -2.70
N VAL A 70 5.43 1.78 -3.28
CA VAL A 70 6.31 0.62 -3.12
C VAL A 70 7.72 0.94 -3.61
N THR A 71 7.84 1.54 -4.80
CA THR A 71 9.14 1.91 -5.39
C THR A 71 9.84 2.96 -4.52
N ARG A 72 9.11 3.98 -4.09
CA ARG A 72 9.62 5.07 -3.25
C ARG A 72 10.11 4.54 -1.90
N GLY A 73 9.29 3.76 -1.20
CA GLY A 73 9.60 3.24 0.13
C GLY A 73 10.63 2.12 0.14
N GLY A 74 10.74 1.35 -0.96
CA GLY A 74 11.73 0.28 -1.11
C GLY A 74 13.15 0.77 -1.48
N ALA A 75 13.30 2.02 -1.89
CA ALA A 75 14.59 2.65 -2.16
C ALA A 75 15.29 3.20 -0.89
N ALA A 76 14.70 2.99 0.29
CA ALA A 76 15.12 3.53 1.59
C ALA A 76 16.22 2.70 2.28
#